data_AF-V5FNR3-F1
#
_entry.id   AF-V5FNR3-F1
#
_cell.length_a   1.000
_cell.length_b   1.000
_cell.length_c   1.000
_cell.angle_alpha   90.00
_cell.angle_beta   90.00
_cell.angle_gamma   90.00
#
_symmetry.space_group_name_H-M   'P 1'
#
loop_
_entity.id
_entity.type
_entity.pdbx_description
1 polymer ?
#
loop_
_entity_poly.entity_id
_entity_poly.type
_entity_poly.pdbx_seq_one_letter_code
_entity_poly.pdbx_strand_id
1 'polypeptide(L)'
;MPSYVITGASRGLGFEFVRQLSQNPENVVIGLVRNRAAADSKVQAQGLKNVHIVEVDYTDLPSLKKAAEKVKDLTGGGLDYLINNAAQVSYISSHKSLVDLYAILVLELKILSRDSNMEPNNSDDDFSTMEKDLRDSFDINVIGVIKTINAFLPLIKKGTVKKVITISSGMADLDLINDLEVDVSAPYTISKGAVNIAMAKYNAVFKKEGILFLSISPGVVATERASEVSEEEKQAFGALAAKFATYAPDFKRPLTPEESVKAVLSVVHKASVQAGDRWWLWLPIDKVNITMESVKVSVKLLPFKNVQEAIIAARKDWSDTIDFNTTHHTRDEISAMVPEENGLRHVKPSFYSTRLSHWLELIASTQGVSAWHVIEIPRYLAKELASLYLTWCSGRGLGDDTREELKSMFPKTTTTGVKIDDIFQGDKWFLRVDYCSAKDSEAGHSVVESLDDLIDRLYTSMRAIRAIADILEEDPHEKPKVFLIPFNTAMDRSRECRVFCPPHKNRVSAISQYRWTEPFTFRDAEPAQQEAQDIYSAACVIHSQILEHAERKTDVETRKSIQDDGFTFDVLKPASGDIQLVEINPFGAMSGCGSCLFQWIRDAKLLYGLKEQVELRFAV
;
A
#
# COMPACT_ATOMS: atom_id res chain seq x y z
N MET A 1 15.63 7.00 34.02
CA MET A 1 15.07 5.66 34.24
C MET A 1 13.82 5.53 33.38
N PRO A 2 13.80 4.63 32.38
CA PRO A 2 12.60 4.42 31.57
C PRO A 2 11.45 3.86 32.40
N SER A 3 10.24 4.38 32.18
CA SER A 3 9.03 3.96 32.89
C SER A 3 8.03 3.28 31.96
N TYR A 4 7.50 2.12 32.38
CA TYR A 4 6.57 1.31 31.59
C TYR A 4 5.29 1.04 32.38
N VAL A 5 4.14 1.33 31.79
CA VAL A 5 2.83 0.89 32.30
C VAL A 5 2.27 -0.17 31.35
N ILE A 6 1.92 -1.34 31.88
CA ILE A 6 1.39 -2.48 31.11
C ILE A 6 0.00 -2.84 31.62
N THR A 7 -1.01 -2.83 30.75
CA THR A 7 -2.35 -3.30 31.11
C THR A 7 -2.49 -4.82 30.97
N GLY A 8 -3.28 -5.45 31.83
CA GLY A 8 -3.50 -6.90 31.80
C GLY A 8 -2.28 -7.70 32.26
N ALA A 9 -1.52 -7.17 33.22
CA ALA A 9 -0.20 -7.67 33.58
C ALA A 9 -0.17 -8.91 34.49
N SER A 10 -1.30 -9.61 34.70
CA SER A 10 -1.38 -10.73 35.65
C SER A 10 -1.08 -12.11 35.04
N ARG A 11 -1.14 -12.23 33.70
CA ARG A 11 -0.95 -13.49 32.98
C ARG A 11 -0.61 -13.27 31.50
N GLY A 12 -0.26 -14.37 30.80
CA GLY A 12 0.00 -14.37 29.37
C GLY A 12 1.04 -13.33 28.94
N LEU A 13 0.79 -12.67 27.81
CA LEU A 13 1.66 -11.61 27.27
C LEU A 13 1.92 -10.48 28.26
N GLY A 14 0.90 -10.04 29.00
CA GLY A 14 1.02 -8.91 29.92
C GLY A 14 2.02 -9.16 31.06
N PHE A 15 1.99 -10.35 31.65
CA PHE A 15 2.96 -10.72 32.67
C PHE A 15 4.36 -10.96 32.08
N GLU A 16 4.43 -11.46 30.85
CA GLU A 16 5.71 -11.65 30.17
C GLU A 16 6.40 -10.32 29.82
N PHE A 17 5.65 -9.27 29.46
CA PHE A 17 6.18 -7.90 29.37
C PHE A 17 6.81 -7.47 30.70
N VAL A 18 6.12 -7.70 31.82
CA VAL A 18 6.63 -7.36 33.16
C VAL A 18 7.94 -8.10 33.43
N ARG A 19 8.00 -9.40 33.16
CA ARG A 19 9.19 -10.23 33.38
C ARG A 19 10.39 -9.77 32.57
N GLN A 20 10.22 -9.51 31.27
CA GLN A 20 11.32 -9.11 30.38
C GLN A 20 11.79 -7.68 30.68
N LEU A 21 10.88 -6.74 30.89
CA LEU A 21 11.23 -5.34 31.19
C LEU A 21 11.90 -5.20 32.56
N SER A 22 11.54 -6.05 33.53
CA SER A 22 12.14 -6.07 34.87
C SER A 22 13.59 -6.57 34.89
N GLN A 23 14.05 -7.26 33.83
CA GLN A 23 15.46 -7.71 33.74
C GLN A 23 16.46 -6.55 33.75
N ASN A 24 16.05 -5.35 33.34
CA ASN A 24 16.84 -4.15 33.54
C ASN A 24 16.43 -3.47 34.86
N PRO A 25 17.29 -3.44 35.89
CA PRO A 25 16.95 -2.86 37.19
C PRO A 25 16.70 -1.34 37.15
N GLU A 26 17.17 -0.65 36.11
CA GLU A 26 16.95 0.80 35.90
C GLU A 26 15.54 1.13 35.42
N ASN A 27 14.77 0.13 34.98
CA ASN A 27 13.39 0.34 34.56
C ASN A 27 12.49 0.46 35.78
N VAL A 28 11.48 1.33 35.69
CA VAL A 28 10.32 1.28 36.60
C VAL A 28 9.20 0.59 35.85
N VAL A 29 8.82 -0.62 36.27
CA VAL A 29 7.81 -1.44 35.59
C VAL A 29 6.53 -1.46 36.41
N ILE A 30 5.44 -0.96 35.84
CA ILE A 30 4.13 -0.92 36.50
C ILE A 30 3.15 -1.84 35.77
N GLY A 31 2.68 -2.87 36.46
CA GLY A 31 1.63 -3.77 35.98
C GLY A 31 0.25 -3.34 36.47
N LEU A 32 -0.65 -2.99 35.56
CA LEU A 32 -2.06 -2.79 35.88
C LEU A 32 -2.80 -4.13 35.82
N VAL A 33 -3.59 -4.43 36.85
CA VAL A 33 -4.31 -5.72 36.99
C VAL A 33 -5.68 -5.52 37.62
N ARG A 34 -6.61 -6.46 37.41
CA ARG A 34 -7.92 -6.46 38.10
C ARG A 34 -7.88 -7.13 39.47
N ASN A 35 -6.94 -8.04 39.69
CA ASN A 35 -6.73 -8.74 40.96
C ASN A 35 -5.25 -8.64 41.32
N ARG A 36 -4.95 -7.86 42.36
CA ARG A 36 -3.59 -7.60 42.80
C ARG A 36 -2.92 -8.82 43.44
N ALA A 37 -3.62 -9.57 44.29
CA ALA A 37 -3.03 -10.62 45.10
C ALA A 37 -2.32 -11.69 44.25
N ALA A 38 -2.97 -12.16 43.18
CA ALA A 38 -2.40 -13.17 42.29
C ALA A 38 -1.15 -12.67 41.53
N ALA A 39 -1.16 -11.38 41.14
CA ALA A 39 -0.02 -10.78 40.44
C ALA A 39 1.17 -10.55 41.38
N ASP A 40 0.91 -10.04 42.60
CA ASP A 40 1.94 -9.83 43.63
C ASP A 40 2.65 -11.14 43.98
N SER A 41 1.91 -12.25 44.15
CA SER A 41 2.52 -13.56 44.41
C SER A 41 3.44 -14.02 43.28
N LYS A 42 3.07 -13.82 42.01
CA LYS A 42 3.92 -14.17 40.86
C LYS A 42 5.18 -13.31 40.78
N VAL A 43 5.05 -12.00 41.03
CA VAL A 43 6.18 -11.04 41.07
C VAL A 43 7.18 -11.43 42.18
N GLN A 44 6.67 -11.74 43.38
CA GLN A 44 7.49 -12.16 44.52
C GLN A 44 8.19 -13.50 44.25
N ALA A 45 7.47 -14.49 43.71
CA ALA A 45 8.03 -15.80 43.40
C ALA A 45 9.17 -15.74 42.37
N GLN A 46 9.13 -14.77 41.45
CA GLN A 46 10.19 -14.53 40.46
C GLN A 46 11.26 -13.53 40.93
N GLY A 47 11.15 -13.00 42.15
CA GLY A 47 12.15 -12.09 42.72
C GLY A 47 12.29 -10.75 42.00
N LEU A 48 11.23 -10.28 41.32
CA LEU A 48 11.25 -9.05 40.53
C LEU A 48 11.15 -7.81 41.44
N LYS A 49 12.24 -7.05 41.59
CA LYS A 49 12.36 -5.98 42.61
C LYS A 49 11.90 -4.60 42.15
N ASN A 50 11.92 -4.34 40.84
CA ASN A 50 11.57 -3.05 40.22
C ASN A 50 10.17 -3.06 39.57
N VAL A 51 9.30 -3.96 40.04
CA VAL A 51 7.93 -4.12 39.56
C VAL A 51 6.94 -3.62 40.60
N HIS A 52 5.97 -2.81 40.16
CA HIS A 52 4.89 -2.29 40.99
C HIS A 52 3.55 -2.72 40.42
N ILE A 53 2.71 -3.37 41.22
CA ILE A 53 1.37 -3.78 40.80
C ILE A 53 0.34 -2.78 41.28
N VAL A 54 -0.51 -2.33 40.37
CA VAL A 54 -1.61 -1.39 40.64
C VAL A 54 -2.92 -2.01 40.20
N GLU A 55 -3.86 -2.11 41.14
CA GLU A 55 -5.20 -2.62 40.86
C GLU A 55 -6.06 -1.55 40.15
N VAL A 56 -6.75 -1.95 39.08
CA VAL A 56 -7.61 -1.10 38.27
C VAL A 56 -8.83 -1.84 37.74
N ASP A 57 -9.89 -1.08 37.47
CA ASP A 57 -10.98 -1.48 36.58
C ASP A 57 -10.80 -0.71 35.26
N TYR A 58 -10.60 -1.43 34.16
CA TYR A 58 -10.38 -0.85 32.83
C TYR A 58 -11.61 -0.13 32.26
N THR A 59 -12.80 -0.46 32.77
CA THR A 59 -14.06 0.16 32.34
C THR A 59 -14.37 1.44 33.13
N ASP A 60 -13.69 1.67 34.26
CA ASP A 60 -13.91 2.82 35.15
C ASP A 60 -12.81 3.88 35.00
N LEU A 61 -13.15 5.01 34.37
CA LEU A 61 -12.20 6.12 34.17
C LEU A 61 -11.68 6.73 35.49
N PRO A 62 -12.51 6.95 36.54
CA PRO A 62 -12.02 7.31 37.87
C PRO A 62 -10.96 6.36 38.44
N SER A 63 -11.15 5.04 38.33
CA SER A 63 -10.18 4.01 38.73
C SER A 63 -8.85 4.18 37.97
N LEU A 64 -8.92 4.35 36.64
CA LEU A 64 -7.74 4.61 35.80
C LEU A 64 -7.02 5.92 36.16
N LYS A 65 -7.76 6.99 36.47
CA LYS A 65 -7.19 8.27 36.93
C LYS A 65 -6.48 8.12 38.29
N LYS A 66 -7.07 7.38 39.24
CA LYS A 66 -6.41 7.06 40.52
C LYS A 66 -5.14 6.25 40.32
N ALA A 67 -5.13 5.33 39.35
CA ALA A 67 -3.92 4.60 38.99
C ALA A 67 -2.86 5.50 38.36
N ALA A 68 -3.25 6.43 37.49
CA ALA A 68 -2.34 7.42 36.93
C ALA A 68 -1.68 8.29 38.01
N GLU A 69 -2.40 8.72 39.05
CA GLU A 69 -1.81 9.44 40.18
C GLU A 69 -0.80 8.56 40.96
N LYS A 70 -1.11 7.28 41.20
CA LYS A 70 -0.13 6.36 41.81
C LYS A 70 1.11 6.18 40.95
N VAL A 71 0.95 6.07 39.63
CA VAL A 71 2.07 5.93 38.68
C VAL A 71 2.93 7.20 38.66
N LYS A 72 2.29 8.37 38.67
CA LYS A 72 2.97 9.67 38.76
C LYS A 72 3.91 9.73 39.98
N ASP A 73 3.47 9.23 41.13
CA ASP A 73 4.30 9.18 42.34
C ASP A 73 5.49 8.22 42.16
N LEU A 74 5.27 7.07 41.52
CA LEU A 74 6.31 6.06 41.26
C LEU A 74 7.35 6.49 40.22
N THR A 75 6.97 7.31 39.24
CA THR A 75 7.83 7.71 38.12
C THR A 75 8.42 9.11 38.24
N GLY A 76 8.07 9.85 39.30
CA GLY A 76 8.49 11.25 39.46
C GLY A 76 7.78 12.22 38.51
N GLY A 77 6.62 11.83 37.95
CA GLY A 77 5.72 12.73 37.24
C GLY A 77 5.65 12.65 35.72
N GLY A 78 6.45 11.78 35.08
CA GLY A 78 6.41 11.51 33.64
C GLY A 78 6.28 10.02 33.33
N LEU A 79 5.79 9.66 32.15
CA LEU A 79 5.68 8.27 31.69
C LEU A 79 6.28 8.11 30.30
N ASP A 80 7.16 7.12 30.10
CA ASP A 80 7.83 6.91 28.81
C ASP A 80 7.04 5.98 27.88
N TYR A 81 6.50 4.88 28.42
CA TYR A 81 5.80 3.86 27.66
C TYR A 81 4.46 3.46 28.32
N LEU A 82 3.38 3.51 27.53
CA LEU A 82 2.10 2.89 27.88
C LEU A 82 1.81 1.74 26.93
N ILE A 83 1.69 0.52 27.44
CA ILE A 83 1.41 -0.70 26.68
C ILE A 83 0.01 -1.21 27.05
N ASN A 84 -0.96 -0.96 26.17
CA ASN A 84 -2.32 -1.46 26.28
C ASN A 84 -2.38 -2.91 25.77
N ASN A 85 -2.27 -3.87 26.69
CA ASN A 85 -2.30 -5.31 26.41
C ASN A 85 -3.60 -6.01 26.87
N ALA A 86 -4.30 -5.47 27.87
CA ALA A 86 -5.56 -6.04 28.35
C ALA A 86 -6.56 -6.23 27.20
N ALA A 87 -7.13 -7.43 27.10
CA ALA A 87 -8.11 -7.76 26.08
C ALA A 87 -9.16 -8.75 26.60
N GLN A 88 -10.37 -8.62 26.06
CA GLN A 88 -11.49 -9.54 26.20
C GLN A 88 -11.68 -10.29 24.87
N VAL A 89 -11.81 -11.62 24.97
CA VAL A 89 -12.15 -12.53 23.87
C VAL A 89 -13.18 -13.50 24.44
N SER A 90 -14.31 -13.71 23.76
CA SER A 90 -15.36 -14.63 24.23
C SER A 90 -14.98 -16.10 23.99
N TYR A 91 -15.42 -17.01 24.87
CA TYR A 91 -15.32 -18.46 24.65
C TYR A 91 -16.43 -18.98 23.72
N ILE A 92 -17.48 -18.20 23.52
CA ILE A 92 -18.65 -18.61 22.74
C ILE A 92 -18.49 -18.22 21.27
N SER A 93 -18.11 -16.96 21.00
CA SER A 93 -18.02 -16.42 19.63
C SER A 93 -16.63 -16.51 18.99
N SER A 94 -15.59 -16.95 19.70
CA SER A 94 -14.22 -16.98 19.16
C SER A 94 -13.99 -17.99 18.04
N HIS A 95 -14.80 -19.03 17.95
CA HIS A 95 -14.69 -20.09 16.95
C HIS A 95 -15.89 -20.12 15.99
N LYS A 96 -16.75 -19.10 16.02
CA LYS A 96 -18.01 -19.03 15.25
C LYS A 96 -17.99 -17.86 14.28
N SER A 97 -18.60 -18.03 13.11
CA SER A 97 -18.89 -16.94 12.19
C SER A 97 -20.10 -16.12 12.64
N LEU A 98 -20.30 -14.94 12.04
CA LEU A 98 -21.54 -14.16 12.24
C LEU A 98 -22.79 -14.96 11.82
N VAL A 99 -22.65 -15.83 10.80
CA VAL A 99 -23.75 -16.69 10.33
C VAL A 99 -24.03 -17.80 11.34
N ASP A 100 -23.00 -18.41 11.95
CA ASP A 100 -23.18 -19.45 12.97
C ASP A 100 -23.84 -18.90 14.23
N LEU A 101 -23.47 -17.69 14.63
CA LEU A 101 -24.10 -16.98 15.75
C LEU A 101 -25.58 -16.68 15.46
N TYR A 102 -25.94 -16.49 14.20
CA TYR A 102 -27.34 -16.33 13.76
C TYR A 102 -28.07 -17.66 13.56
N ALA A 103 -27.39 -18.75 13.18
CA ALA A 103 -28.01 -20.03 12.87
C ALA A 103 -28.47 -20.82 14.12
N ILE A 104 -27.82 -20.63 15.27
CA ILE A 104 -28.25 -21.18 16.57
C ILE A 104 -29.69 -20.75 16.89
N LEU A 105 -30.08 -19.54 16.49
CA LEU A 105 -31.43 -18.97 16.60
C LEU A 105 -32.51 -19.84 15.95
N VAL A 106 -32.22 -20.36 14.76
CA VAL A 106 -33.21 -21.09 13.95
C VAL A 106 -33.40 -22.51 14.48
N LEU A 107 -32.38 -23.07 15.14
CA LEU A 107 -32.42 -24.40 15.72
C LEU A 107 -33.14 -24.41 17.09
N GLU A 108 -32.92 -23.40 17.94
CA GLU A 108 -33.65 -23.29 19.21
C GLU A 108 -35.16 -23.02 19.00
N LEU A 109 -35.53 -22.23 17.99
CA LEU A 109 -36.94 -22.04 17.59
C LEU A 109 -37.59 -23.31 17.03
N LYS A 110 -36.82 -24.21 16.38
CA LYS A 110 -37.34 -25.48 15.83
C LYS A 110 -37.47 -26.60 16.85
N ILE A 111 -36.66 -26.59 17.91
CA ILE A 111 -36.71 -27.61 18.97
C ILE A 111 -37.87 -27.34 19.95
N LEU A 112 -38.36 -26.09 20.04
CA LEU A 112 -39.46 -25.71 20.93
C LEU A 112 -40.87 -25.78 20.30
N SER A 113 -41.02 -26.01 19.00
CA SER A 113 -42.33 -25.91 18.32
C SER A 113 -43.08 -27.25 18.13
N ARG A 114 -42.86 -28.24 19.00
CA ARG A 114 -43.63 -29.50 18.97
C ARG A 114 -44.87 -29.48 19.89
N ASP A 115 -45.48 -28.32 20.09
CA ASP A 115 -46.82 -28.22 20.66
C ASP A 115 -47.58 -27.04 20.06
N SER A 116 -48.81 -27.30 19.61
CA SER A 116 -49.60 -26.44 18.72
C SER A 116 -50.61 -25.55 19.46
N ASN A 117 -50.45 -25.29 20.76
CA ASN A 117 -51.46 -24.59 21.57
C ASN A 117 -50.89 -23.62 22.64
N MET A 118 -49.79 -22.91 22.38
CA MET A 118 -49.33 -21.85 23.28
C MET A 118 -49.15 -20.52 22.54
N GLU A 119 -49.84 -19.48 23.01
CA GLU A 119 -49.70 -18.11 22.51
C GLU A 119 -48.27 -17.57 22.74
N PRO A 120 -47.76 -16.73 21.82
CA PRO A 120 -46.38 -16.26 21.86
C PRO A 120 -46.21 -15.22 22.98
N ASN A 121 -45.55 -15.60 24.07
CA ASN A 121 -45.11 -14.65 25.08
C ASN A 121 -43.77 -14.02 24.67
N ASN A 122 -43.86 -12.75 24.27
CA ASN A 122 -42.87 -11.66 24.33
C ASN A 122 -41.41 -11.91 23.91
N SER A 123 -41.10 -11.30 22.75
CA SER A 123 -39.89 -10.53 22.40
C SER A 123 -38.87 -10.26 23.53
N ASP A 124 -37.61 -10.70 23.35
CA ASP A 124 -36.38 -9.85 23.40
C ASP A 124 -35.02 -10.58 23.57
N ASP A 125 -34.92 -11.92 23.69
CA ASP A 125 -33.67 -12.54 24.23
C ASP A 125 -32.69 -13.24 23.26
N ASP A 126 -32.83 -13.08 21.95
CA ASP A 126 -32.30 -14.07 20.99
C ASP A 126 -31.13 -13.57 20.10
N PHE A 127 -30.88 -12.25 20.04
CA PHE A 127 -29.66 -11.60 19.50
C PHE A 127 -28.61 -11.33 20.61
N SER A 128 -28.95 -11.68 21.85
CA SER A 128 -28.32 -11.20 23.08
C SER A 128 -26.87 -11.64 23.23
N THR A 129 -26.51 -12.86 22.82
CA THR A 129 -25.14 -13.38 23.01
C THR A 129 -24.12 -12.72 22.09
N MET A 130 -24.41 -12.58 20.79
CA MET A 130 -23.52 -11.87 19.86
C MET A 130 -23.44 -10.39 20.23
N GLU A 131 -24.57 -9.77 20.55
CA GLU A 131 -24.61 -8.37 20.95
C GLU A 131 -23.82 -8.12 22.24
N LYS A 132 -24.01 -8.97 23.24
CA LYS A 132 -23.26 -8.92 24.50
C LYS A 132 -21.76 -9.12 24.27
N ASP A 133 -21.36 -10.10 23.46
CA ASP A 133 -19.95 -10.35 23.16
C ASP A 133 -19.31 -9.17 22.40
N LEU A 134 -20.05 -8.54 21.50
CA LEU A 134 -19.61 -7.32 20.81
C LEU A 134 -19.48 -6.16 21.79
N ARG A 135 -20.47 -5.93 22.66
CA ARG A 135 -20.43 -4.91 23.70
C ARG A 135 -19.27 -5.11 24.66
N ASP A 136 -19.10 -6.32 25.20
CA ASP A 136 -18.00 -6.67 26.11
C ASP A 136 -16.62 -6.48 25.45
N SER A 137 -16.51 -6.88 24.16
CA SER A 137 -15.29 -6.68 23.38
C SER A 137 -14.99 -5.20 23.16
N PHE A 138 -16.00 -4.38 22.85
CA PHE A 138 -15.83 -2.93 22.68
C PHE A 138 -15.49 -2.22 24.00
N ASP A 139 -16.17 -2.58 25.09
CA ASP A 139 -15.98 -1.97 26.41
C ASP A 139 -14.55 -2.12 26.90
N ILE A 140 -13.95 -3.29 26.70
CA ILE A 140 -12.57 -3.56 27.12
C ILE A 140 -11.56 -3.18 26.04
N ASN A 141 -11.70 -3.71 24.81
CA ASN A 141 -10.65 -3.64 23.80
C ASN A 141 -10.56 -2.26 23.12
N VAL A 142 -11.63 -1.47 23.18
CA VAL A 142 -11.71 -0.16 22.51
C VAL A 142 -11.87 0.96 23.54
N ILE A 143 -12.98 0.94 24.27
CA ILE A 143 -13.34 2.01 25.21
C ILE A 143 -12.37 2.01 26.39
N GLY A 144 -12.04 0.84 26.95
CA GLY A 144 -11.05 0.70 28.01
C GLY A 144 -9.66 1.21 27.60
N VAL A 145 -9.23 0.94 26.37
CA VAL A 145 -7.98 1.48 25.79
C VAL A 145 -8.05 3.00 25.69
N ILE A 146 -9.12 3.56 25.13
CA ILE A 146 -9.33 5.02 25.02
C ILE A 146 -9.32 5.69 26.40
N LYS A 147 -10.04 5.11 27.39
CA LYS A 147 -10.06 5.61 28.77
C LYS A 147 -8.68 5.57 29.40
N THR A 148 -7.94 4.48 29.19
CA THR A 148 -6.56 4.32 29.70
C THR A 148 -5.64 5.36 29.09
N ILE A 149 -5.64 5.51 27.76
CA ILE A 149 -4.85 6.54 27.06
C ILE A 149 -5.15 7.92 27.64
N ASN A 150 -6.43 8.29 27.76
CA ASN A 150 -6.81 9.61 28.26
C ASN A 150 -6.42 9.84 29.74
N ALA A 151 -6.47 8.82 30.58
CA ALA A 151 -6.04 8.92 31.98
C ALA A 151 -4.52 9.14 32.10
N PHE A 152 -3.72 8.49 31.24
CA PHE A 152 -2.27 8.50 31.31
C PHE A 152 -1.59 9.53 30.38
N LEU A 153 -2.32 10.10 29.41
CA LEU A 153 -1.79 11.06 28.44
C LEU A 153 -1.08 12.27 29.09
N PRO A 154 -1.54 12.85 30.21
CA PRO A 154 -0.81 13.93 30.88
C PRO A 154 0.59 13.53 31.35
N LEU A 155 0.80 12.26 31.75
CA LEU A 155 2.12 11.74 32.13
C LEU A 155 2.97 11.44 30.90
N ILE A 156 2.37 10.87 29.84
CA ILE A 156 3.05 10.61 28.56
C ILE A 156 3.58 11.92 27.96
N LYS A 157 2.82 13.01 27.99
CA LYS A 157 3.26 14.34 27.50
C LYS A 157 4.53 14.84 28.18
N LYS A 158 4.72 14.46 29.46
CA LYS A 158 5.89 14.80 30.30
C LYS A 158 7.01 13.75 30.24
N GLY A 159 6.77 12.59 29.64
CA GLY A 159 7.79 11.56 29.44
C GLY A 159 8.90 12.01 28.50
N THR A 160 10.02 11.29 28.54
CA THR A 160 11.14 11.55 27.62
C THR A 160 10.92 10.83 26.29
N VAL A 161 10.44 9.58 26.34
CA VAL A 161 10.26 8.75 25.13
C VAL A 161 8.89 8.90 24.46
N LYS A 162 7.83 9.05 25.24
CA LYS A 162 6.45 9.34 24.80
C LYS A 162 5.86 8.34 23.79
N LYS A 163 5.81 7.06 24.15
CA LYS A 163 5.25 5.99 23.30
C LYS A 163 3.98 5.38 23.90
N VAL A 164 2.95 5.25 23.08
CA VAL A 164 1.69 4.57 23.42
C VAL A 164 1.47 3.42 22.44
N ILE A 165 1.50 2.20 22.97
CA ILE A 165 1.46 0.95 22.22
C ILE A 165 0.16 0.22 22.57
N THR A 166 -0.54 -0.30 21.57
CA THR A 166 -1.73 -1.13 21.77
C THR A 166 -1.52 -2.48 21.10
N ILE A 167 -1.64 -3.55 21.89
CA ILE A 167 -1.58 -4.92 21.37
C ILE A 167 -2.90 -5.22 20.68
N SER A 168 -2.83 -5.32 19.34
CA SER A 168 -3.97 -5.58 18.47
C SER A 168 -3.93 -7.02 17.93
N SER A 169 -4.47 -7.28 16.75
CA SER A 169 -4.50 -8.61 16.13
C SER A 169 -4.42 -8.53 14.62
N GLY A 170 -3.60 -9.37 13.99
CA GLY A 170 -3.58 -9.55 12.54
C GLY A 170 -4.93 -9.99 11.96
N MET A 171 -5.81 -10.60 12.76
CA MET A 171 -7.17 -10.96 12.33
C MET A 171 -8.04 -9.75 11.97
N ALA A 172 -7.67 -8.54 12.41
CA ALA A 172 -8.40 -7.30 12.10
C ALA A 172 -7.91 -6.60 10.82
N ASP A 173 -7.10 -7.29 10.03
CA ASP A 173 -6.64 -6.83 8.73
C ASP A 173 -7.66 -7.23 7.66
N LEU A 174 -8.16 -6.24 6.91
CA LEU A 174 -9.25 -6.45 5.96
C LEU A 174 -8.83 -7.31 4.77
N ASP A 175 -7.59 -7.18 4.30
CA ASP A 175 -7.08 -7.95 3.17
C ASP A 175 -6.93 -9.41 3.59
N LEU A 176 -6.33 -9.65 4.78
CA LEU A 176 -6.21 -11.00 5.35
C LEU A 176 -7.57 -11.68 5.56
N ILE A 177 -8.59 -10.96 6.03
CA ILE A 177 -9.95 -11.49 6.21
C ILE A 177 -10.52 -11.99 4.88
N ASN A 178 -10.43 -11.17 3.83
CA ASN A 178 -11.02 -11.50 2.53
C ASN A 178 -10.20 -12.55 1.78
N ASP A 179 -8.87 -12.41 1.75
CA ASP A 179 -7.97 -13.28 0.96
C ASP A 179 -7.89 -14.70 1.52
N LEU A 180 -7.99 -14.85 2.86
CA LEU A 180 -7.92 -16.14 3.54
C LEU A 180 -9.30 -16.65 4.01
N GLU A 181 -10.35 -15.91 3.68
CA GLU A 181 -11.73 -16.21 4.07
C GLU A 181 -11.88 -16.41 5.60
N VAL A 182 -11.24 -15.57 6.43
CA VAL A 182 -11.30 -15.70 7.89
C VAL A 182 -12.64 -15.16 8.40
N ASP A 183 -13.54 -16.07 8.76
CA ASP A 183 -14.94 -15.78 9.08
C ASP A 183 -15.27 -15.84 10.58
N VAL A 184 -14.37 -16.38 11.42
CA VAL A 184 -14.57 -16.59 12.86
C VAL A 184 -14.15 -15.39 13.73
N SER A 185 -14.50 -15.43 15.03
CA SER A 185 -14.07 -14.43 16.04
C SER A 185 -14.57 -13.01 15.79
N ALA A 186 -15.68 -12.84 15.07
CA ALA A 186 -16.12 -11.52 14.58
C ALA A 186 -16.20 -10.43 15.66
N PRO A 187 -16.83 -10.61 16.85
CA PRO A 187 -16.88 -9.55 17.87
C PRO A 187 -15.50 -9.07 18.33
N TYR A 188 -14.56 -9.99 18.52
CA TYR A 188 -13.18 -9.68 18.88
C TYR A 188 -12.47 -8.96 17.74
N THR A 189 -12.52 -9.51 16.52
CA THR A 189 -11.86 -8.97 15.34
C THR A 189 -12.34 -7.55 15.02
N ILE A 190 -13.65 -7.30 15.06
CA ILE A 190 -14.25 -5.97 14.88
C ILE A 190 -13.71 -5.00 15.93
N SER A 191 -13.63 -5.41 17.21
CA SER A 191 -13.10 -4.55 18.28
C SER A 191 -11.61 -4.20 18.05
N LYS A 192 -10.81 -5.12 17.49
CA LYS A 192 -9.41 -4.88 17.16
C LYS A 192 -9.24 -3.95 15.96
N GLY A 193 -10.10 -4.07 14.95
CA GLY A 193 -10.16 -3.10 13.85
C GLY A 193 -10.55 -1.70 14.33
N ALA A 194 -11.54 -1.61 15.22
CA ALA A 194 -11.98 -0.35 15.81
C ALA A 194 -10.89 0.34 16.63
N VAL A 195 -10.15 -0.40 17.47
CA VAL A 195 -9.06 0.20 18.25
C VAL A 195 -7.88 0.62 17.38
N ASN A 196 -7.63 -0.04 16.24
CA ASN A 196 -6.62 0.41 15.27
C ASN A 196 -6.94 1.79 14.71
N ILE A 197 -8.22 2.03 14.36
CA ILE A 197 -8.69 3.34 13.91
C ILE A 197 -8.52 4.37 15.03
N ALA A 198 -8.87 4.03 16.27
CA ALA A 198 -8.70 4.94 17.41
C ALA A 198 -7.22 5.34 17.59
N MET A 199 -6.29 4.38 17.53
CA MET A 199 -4.84 4.63 17.61
C MET A 199 -4.35 5.53 16.47
N ALA A 200 -4.82 5.31 15.24
CA ALA A 200 -4.48 6.16 14.10
C ALA A 200 -4.98 7.61 14.28
N LYS A 201 -6.17 7.81 14.85
CA LYS A 201 -6.71 9.14 15.17
C LYS A 201 -5.88 9.84 16.24
N TYR A 202 -5.47 9.14 17.31
CA TYR A 202 -4.55 9.71 18.30
C TYR A 202 -3.21 10.10 17.66
N ASN A 203 -2.63 9.24 16.82
CA ASN A 203 -1.38 9.53 16.13
C ASN A 203 -1.48 10.78 15.26
N ALA A 204 -2.56 10.92 14.48
CA ALA A 204 -2.77 12.07 13.61
C ALA A 204 -2.79 13.41 14.39
N VAL A 205 -3.35 13.41 15.59
CA VAL A 205 -3.41 14.58 16.48
C VAL A 205 -2.07 14.85 17.15
N PHE A 206 -1.47 13.83 17.77
CA PHE A 206 -0.36 14.02 18.71
C PHE A 206 1.04 13.83 18.11
N LYS A 207 1.16 13.39 16.85
CA LYS A 207 2.47 13.24 16.18
C LYS A 207 3.28 14.54 16.18
N LYS A 208 2.62 15.70 16.05
CA LYS A 208 3.27 17.02 16.08
C LYS A 208 3.83 17.38 17.46
N GLU A 209 3.32 16.75 18.52
CA GLU A 209 3.83 16.86 19.89
C GLU A 209 4.94 15.82 20.19
N GLY A 210 5.35 15.03 19.18
CA GLY A 210 6.39 14.00 19.30
C GLY A 210 5.94 12.72 20.02
N ILE A 211 4.63 12.48 20.15
CA ILE A 211 4.08 11.28 20.79
C ILE A 211 3.76 10.24 19.72
N LEU A 212 4.32 9.03 19.85
CA LEU A 212 4.06 7.92 18.93
C LEU A 212 2.90 7.05 19.44
N PHE A 213 1.89 6.86 18.59
CA PHE A 213 0.80 5.91 18.82
C PHE A 213 0.90 4.75 17.82
N LEU A 214 1.03 3.52 18.33
CA LEU A 214 1.27 2.34 17.50
C LEU A 214 0.35 1.17 17.91
N SER A 215 -0.21 0.49 16.92
CA SER A 215 -0.88 -0.81 17.10
C SER A 215 0.04 -1.92 16.59
N ILE A 216 0.22 -2.98 17.39
CA ILE A 216 1.10 -4.11 17.07
C ILE A 216 0.34 -5.42 17.20
N SER A 217 0.41 -6.28 16.18
CA SER A 217 -0.04 -7.68 16.30
C SER A 217 1.04 -8.52 17.00
N PRO A 218 0.73 -9.28 18.05
CA PRO A 218 1.70 -10.12 18.76
C PRO A 218 2.00 -11.46 18.05
N GLY A 219 1.36 -11.73 16.91
CA GLY A 219 1.35 -13.04 16.26
C GLY A 219 0.36 -14.02 16.90
N VAL A 220 0.41 -15.29 16.47
CA VAL A 220 -0.37 -16.38 17.08
C VAL A 220 0.41 -16.91 18.30
N VAL A 221 -0.11 -16.69 19.51
CA VAL A 221 0.61 -16.98 20.76
C VAL A 221 -0.12 -18.04 21.59
N ALA A 222 0.59 -19.08 21.99
CA ALA A 222 0.15 -20.07 22.95
C ALA A 222 0.13 -19.45 24.36
N THR A 223 -1.01 -18.85 24.72
CA THR A 223 -1.25 -18.36 26.09
C THR A 223 -1.95 -19.43 26.92
N GLU A 224 -1.94 -19.30 28.25
CA GLU A 224 -2.59 -20.23 29.21
C GLU A 224 -4.07 -20.54 28.89
N ARG A 225 -4.75 -19.71 28.08
CA ARG A 225 -6.11 -19.98 27.60
C ARG A 225 -6.19 -21.15 26.60
N ALA A 226 -5.09 -21.47 25.92
CA ALA A 226 -5.02 -22.55 24.93
C ALA A 226 -5.01 -23.96 25.55
N SER A 227 -4.89 -24.09 26.88
CA SER A 227 -4.95 -25.40 27.57
C SER A 227 -6.35 -25.81 28.02
N GLU A 228 -7.37 -24.95 27.83
CA GLU A 228 -8.75 -25.16 28.31
C GLU A 228 -9.79 -25.24 27.16
N VAL A 229 -9.36 -25.59 25.94
CA VAL A 229 -10.21 -25.56 24.73
C VAL A 229 -10.95 -26.88 24.48
N SER A 230 -12.23 -26.75 24.08
CA SER A 230 -13.06 -27.86 23.61
C SER A 230 -12.53 -28.48 22.30
N GLU A 231 -12.99 -29.67 21.93
CA GLU A 231 -12.61 -30.29 20.65
C GLU A 231 -13.07 -29.45 19.43
N GLU A 232 -14.22 -28.78 19.54
CA GLU A 232 -14.73 -27.86 18.52
C GLU A 232 -13.80 -26.64 18.35
N GLU A 233 -13.32 -26.07 19.45
CA GLU A 233 -12.36 -24.95 19.44
C GLU A 233 -11.01 -25.38 18.85
N LYS A 234 -10.55 -26.61 19.13
CA LYS A 234 -9.33 -27.16 18.53
C LYS A 234 -9.47 -27.33 17.01
N GLN A 235 -10.62 -27.80 16.55
CA GLN A 235 -10.89 -27.95 15.11
C GLN A 235 -10.95 -26.60 14.40
N ALA A 236 -11.67 -25.63 14.98
CA ALA A 236 -11.73 -24.26 14.43
C ALA A 236 -10.36 -23.60 14.42
N PHE A 237 -9.55 -23.79 15.47
CA PHE A 237 -8.18 -23.32 15.52
C PHE A 237 -7.30 -24.00 14.47
N GLY A 238 -7.46 -25.31 14.24
CA GLY A 238 -6.75 -26.04 13.18
C GLY A 238 -7.10 -25.53 11.78
N ALA A 239 -8.38 -25.27 11.52
CA ALA A 239 -8.85 -24.69 10.26
C ALA A 239 -8.28 -23.27 10.05
N LEU A 240 -8.30 -22.44 11.09
CA LEU A 240 -7.73 -21.10 11.07
C LEU A 240 -6.20 -21.13 10.89
N ALA A 241 -5.51 -22.05 11.56
CA ALA A 241 -4.07 -22.23 11.40
C ALA A 241 -3.70 -22.69 9.99
N ALA A 242 -4.51 -23.56 9.36
CA ALA A 242 -4.33 -23.95 7.97
C ALA A 242 -4.49 -22.76 7.00
N LYS A 243 -5.49 -21.90 7.25
CA LYS A 243 -5.66 -20.63 6.52
C LYS A 243 -4.46 -19.69 6.73
N PHE A 244 -3.90 -19.60 7.93
CA PHE A 244 -2.69 -18.81 8.15
C PHE A 244 -1.41 -19.42 7.57
N ALA A 245 -1.34 -20.74 7.43
CA ALA A 245 -0.20 -21.41 6.81
C ALA A 245 -0.07 -21.10 5.31
N THR A 246 -1.17 -20.75 4.61
CA THR A 246 -1.09 -20.28 3.21
C THR A 246 -0.53 -18.85 3.13
N TYR A 247 -0.82 -18.02 4.12
CA TYR A 247 -0.35 -16.64 4.23
C TYR A 247 1.08 -16.52 4.77
N ALA A 248 1.44 -17.35 5.75
CA ALA A 248 2.74 -17.42 6.37
C ALA A 248 3.26 -18.87 6.31
N PRO A 249 3.86 -19.30 5.19
CA PRO A 249 4.34 -20.69 5.01
C PRO A 249 5.38 -21.12 6.04
N ASP A 250 6.11 -20.18 6.62
CA ASP A 250 7.10 -20.40 7.68
C ASP A 250 6.47 -20.51 9.08
N PHE A 251 5.16 -20.32 9.21
CA PHE A 251 4.43 -20.53 10.45
C PHE A 251 4.42 -22.03 10.81
N LYS A 252 5.37 -22.44 11.64
CA LYS A 252 5.50 -23.84 12.09
C LYS A 252 4.64 -24.15 13.31
N ARG A 253 4.46 -23.17 14.20
CA ARG A 253 3.70 -23.29 15.45
C ARG A 253 3.35 -21.93 16.04
N PRO A 254 2.36 -21.86 16.94
CA PRO A 254 2.18 -20.72 17.82
C PRO A 254 3.46 -20.38 18.60
N LEU A 255 3.67 -19.09 18.85
CA LEU A 255 4.75 -18.59 19.71
C LEU A 255 4.50 -18.90 21.17
N THR A 256 5.59 -19.02 21.92
CA THR A 256 5.56 -18.80 23.36
C THR A 256 5.35 -17.30 23.66
N PRO A 257 4.79 -16.95 24.83
CA PRO A 257 4.71 -15.54 25.25
C PRO A 257 6.07 -14.84 25.23
N GLU A 258 7.14 -15.55 25.62
CA GLU A 258 8.50 -15.00 25.65
C GLU A 258 8.99 -14.58 24.26
N GLU A 259 8.84 -15.44 23.25
CA GLU A 259 9.20 -15.15 21.87
C GLU A 259 8.42 -13.93 21.33
N SER A 260 7.11 -13.90 21.59
CA SER A 260 6.22 -12.81 21.15
C SER A 260 6.60 -11.47 21.78
N VAL A 261 6.71 -11.40 23.11
CA VAL A 261 7.02 -10.17 23.83
C VAL A 261 8.40 -9.63 23.43
N LYS A 262 9.39 -10.51 23.24
CA LYS A 262 10.72 -10.11 22.79
C LYS A 262 10.66 -9.43 21.42
N ALA A 263 9.89 -9.99 20.49
CA ALA A 263 9.69 -9.40 19.17
C ALA A 263 8.95 -8.06 19.25
N VAL A 264 7.88 -7.98 20.06
CA VAL A 264 7.14 -6.72 20.28
C VAL A 264 8.04 -5.64 20.86
N LEU A 265 8.80 -5.92 21.92
CA LEU A 265 9.67 -4.93 22.56
C LEU A 265 10.77 -4.44 21.62
N SER A 266 11.33 -5.32 20.78
CA SER A 266 12.27 -4.91 19.73
C SER A 266 11.66 -3.85 18.81
N VAL A 267 10.42 -4.05 18.36
CA VAL A 267 9.70 -3.07 17.54
C VAL A 267 9.44 -1.77 18.32
N VAL A 268 8.90 -1.89 19.53
CA VAL A 268 8.55 -0.73 20.38
C VAL A 268 9.76 0.16 20.63
N HIS A 269 10.93 -0.43 20.87
CA HIS A 269 12.15 0.34 21.13
C HIS A 269 12.70 1.01 19.87
N LYS A 270 12.66 0.33 18.71
CA LYS A 270 13.15 0.87 17.43
C LYS A 270 12.26 1.97 16.85
N ALA A 271 10.94 1.86 17.01
CA ALA A 271 9.99 2.75 16.35
C ALA A 271 10.11 4.23 16.82
N SER A 272 9.94 5.21 15.94
CA SER A 272 9.96 6.63 16.29
C SER A 272 9.10 7.48 15.35
N VAL A 273 8.67 8.65 15.81
CA VAL A 273 7.97 9.62 14.96
C VAL A 273 8.87 10.11 13.82
N GLN A 274 10.17 10.27 14.09
CA GLN A 274 11.18 10.77 13.15
C GLN A 274 11.47 9.78 12.02
N ALA A 275 11.46 8.48 12.30
CA ALA A 275 11.61 7.44 11.29
C ALA A 275 10.38 7.27 10.39
N GLY A 276 9.32 8.06 10.62
CA GLY A 276 8.09 7.98 9.85
C GLY A 276 7.30 6.70 10.14
N ASP A 277 7.55 6.04 11.27
CA ASP A 277 6.80 4.86 11.68
C ASP A 277 5.32 5.23 11.85
N ARG A 278 4.46 4.46 11.21
CA ARG A 278 3.02 4.72 11.14
C ARG A 278 2.23 3.65 11.89
N TRP A 279 0.95 3.98 12.05
CA TRP A 279 -0.09 3.12 12.59
C TRP A 279 -0.07 1.77 11.85
N TRP A 280 -0.03 0.69 12.62
CA TRP A 280 0.03 -0.72 12.17
C TRP A 280 1.44 -1.26 11.90
N LEU A 281 1.91 -2.14 12.81
CA LEU A 281 3.03 -3.04 12.53
C LEU A 281 2.60 -4.50 12.78
N TRP A 282 2.72 -5.32 11.74
CA TRP A 282 2.60 -6.77 11.84
C TRP A 282 3.93 -7.34 12.37
N LEU A 283 3.88 -8.27 13.34
CA LEU A 283 5.01 -9.13 13.67
C LEU A 283 4.84 -10.48 12.97
N PRO A 284 5.59 -10.76 11.88
CA PRO A 284 6.04 -12.10 11.62
C PRO A 284 7.16 -12.47 12.59
N ILE A 285 7.08 -13.69 13.09
CA ILE A 285 8.24 -14.46 13.54
C ILE A 285 8.85 -14.91 12.21
N ASP A 286 9.68 -14.12 11.54
CA ASP A 286 11.07 -13.85 11.89
C ASP A 286 11.55 -12.43 11.49
N LYS A 287 10.94 -11.35 11.98
CA LYS A 287 11.43 -9.98 11.71
C LYS A 287 11.60 -9.13 12.98
N VAL A 288 12.54 -9.55 13.83
CA VAL A 288 13.41 -8.59 14.56
C VAL A 288 14.35 -7.99 13.53
N ASN A 289 13.77 -7.13 12.70
CA ASN A 289 14.40 -6.34 11.67
C ASN A 289 13.25 -5.54 11.06
N ILE A 290 13.26 -4.22 11.18
CA ILE A 290 13.00 -3.43 9.97
C ILE A 290 14.27 -3.60 9.13
N THR A 291 14.44 -4.79 8.61
CA THR A 291 14.58 -4.94 7.19
C THR A 291 13.21 -5.43 6.79
N MET A 292 12.78 -5.09 5.59
CA MET A 292 11.95 -6.04 4.84
C MET A 292 12.49 -7.48 5.15
N GLU A 293 11.75 -8.59 4.95
CA GLU A 293 12.54 -9.73 4.41
C GLU A 293 13.26 -9.05 3.29
N SER A 294 14.59 -9.00 3.29
CA SER A 294 15.27 -8.30 2.22
C SER A 294 14.83 -9.09 0.99
N VAL A 295 13.73 -8.66 0.37
CA VAL A 295 13.48 -8.72 -1.04
C VAL A 295 14.83 -8.31 -1.51
N LYS A 296 15.63 -9.30 -1.89
CA LYS A 296 17.06 -9.08 -2.04
C LYS A 296 17.13 -8.04 -3.14
N VAL A 297 17.38 -6.80 -2.77
CA VAL A 297 17.44 -5.70 -3.71
C VAL A 297 18.83 -5.79 -4.27
N SER A 298 18.95 -6.42 -5.42
CA SER A 298 20.20 -6.44 -6.16
C SER A 298 20.23 -5.20 -7.04
N VAL A 299 21.24 -4.35 -6.83
CA VAL A 299 21.51 -3.23 -7.75
C VAL A 299 22.62 -3.68 -8.67
N LYS A 300 22.36 -3.62 -9.97
CA LYS A 300 23.34 -3.88 -11.03
C LYS A 300 23.66 -2.58 -11.74
N LEU A 301 24.89 -2.13 -11.54
CA LEU A 301 25.48 -1.04 -12.29
C LEU A 301 26.18 -1.64 -13.51
N LEU A 302 25.64 -1.39 -14.69
CA LEU A 302 26.14 -1.89 -15.96
C LEU A 302 27.06 -0.85 -16.58
N PRO A 303 28.29 -1.20 -17.02
CA PRO A 303 29.13 -0.24 -17.74
C PRO A 303 28.38 0.28 -18.97
N PHE A 304 28.18 1.59 -19.06
CA PHE A 304 27.44 2.20 -20.15
C PHE A 304 28.04 1.86 -21.52
N LYS A 305 29.38 1.69 -21.59
CA LYS A 305 30.08 1.23 -22.79
C LYS A 305 29.54 -0.11 -23.32
N ASN A 306 29.24 -1.07 -22.44
CA ASN A 306 28.73 -2.38 -22.86
C ASN A 306 27.30 -2.25 -23.43
N VAL A 307 26.48 -1.40 -22.80
CA VAL A 307 25.14 -1.08 -23.29
C VAL A 307 25.21 -0.41 -24.66
N GLN A 308 26.14 0.54 -24.83
CA GLN A 308 26.38 1.24 -26.08
C GLN A 308 26.85 0.30 -27.20
N GLU A 309 27.79 -0.60 -26.92
CA GLU A 309 28.28 -1.60 -27.87
C GLU A 309 27.16 -2.55 -28.31
N ALA A 310 26.31 -3.00 -27.37
CA ALA A 310 25.14 -3.82 -27.69
C ALA A 310 24.17 -3.09 -28.62
N ILE A 311 23.87 -1.81 -28.35
CA ILE A 311 23.01 -0.98 -29.21
C ILE A 311 23.61 -0.80 -30.62
N ILE A 312 24.92 -0.55 -30.71
CA ILE A 312 25.62 -0.37 -32.00
C ILE A 312 25.57 -1.67 -32.80
N ALA A 313 25.83 -2.82 -32.18
CA ALA A 313 25.76 -4.13 -32.82
C ALA A 313 24.35 -4.42 -33.35
N ALA A 314 23.33 -4.26 -32.50
CA ALA A 314 21.92 -4.43 -32.87
C ALA A 314 21.50 -3.55 -34.06
N ARG A 315 21.90 -2.27 -34.07
CA ARG A 315 21.63 -1.35 -35.18
C ARG A 315 22.35 -1.73 -36.47
N LYS A 316 23.59 -2.22 -36.37
CA LYS A 316 24.37 -2.67 -37.53
C LYS A 316 23.70 -3.89 -38.18
N ASP A 317 23.20 -4.80 -37.36
CA ASP A 317 22.65 -6.09 -37.80
C ASP A 317 21.13 -6.04 -38.01
N TRP A 318 20.50 -4.88 -37.80
CA TRP A 318 19.03 -4.70 -37.84
C TRP A 318 18.29 -5.72 -36.96
N SER A 319 18.85 -6.03 -35.79
CA SER A 319 18.33 -7.00 -34.83
C SER A 319 17.99 -6.33 -33.50
N ASP A 320 17.30 -7.06 -32.62
CA ASP A 320 17.15 -6.65 -31.23
C ASP A 320 18.44 -6.89 -30.43
N THR A 321 18.61 -6.15 -29.33
CA THR A 321 19.67 -6.43 -28.37
C THR A 321 19.37 -7.74 -27.66
N ILE A 322 20.36 -8.64 -27.60
CA ILE A 322 20.22 -9.94 -26.92
C ILE A 322 19.99 -9.76 -25.42
N ASP A 323 20.62 -8.72 -24.84
CA ASP A 323 20.72 -8.56 -23.38
C ASP A 323 19.86 -7.46 -22.79
N PHE A 324 19.32 -6.58 -23.62
CA PHE A 324 18.58 -5.39 -23.21
C PHE A 324 17.38 -5.23 -24.13
N ASN A 325 16.42 -4.41 -23.73
CA ASN A 325 15.29 -3.90 -24.50
C ASN A 325 14.90 -4.74 -25.73
N THR A 326 13.91 -5.58 -25.57
CA THR A 326 13.34 -6.31 -26.70
C THR A 326 11.99 -5.78 -27.12
N THR A 327 11.75 -5.90 -28.42
CA THR A 327 10.47 -5.64 -29.03
C THR A 327 9.48 -6.76 -28.69
N HIS A 328 8.29 -6.73 -29.30
CA HIS A 328 7.21 -7.67 -29.02
C HIS A 328 7.66 -9.12 -29.18
N HIS A 329 7.35 -9.95 -28.20
CA HIS A 329 7.51 -11.39 -28.28
C HIS A 329 6.19 -12.10 -28.58
N THR A 330 6.29 -13.31 -29.11
CA THR A 330 5.14 -14.20 -29.29
C THR A 330 4.68 -14.77 -27.95
N ARG A 331 3.41 -15.19 -27.90
CA ARG A 331 2.84 -15.90 -26.75
C ARG A 331 3.63 -17.16 -26.43
N ASP A 332 4.06 -17.90 -27.45
CA ASP A 332 4.80 -19.15 -27.28
C ASP A 332 6.17 -18.92 -26.63
N GLU A 333 6.90 -17.88 -27.05
CA GLU A 333 8.21 -17.55 -26.46
C GLU A 333 8.12 -17.22 -24.96
N ILE A 334 7.14 -16.42 -24.56
CA ILE A 334 6.97 -16.07 -23.15
C ILE A 334 6.38 -17.23 -22.34
N SER A 335 5.44 -17.99 -22.92
CA SER A 335 4.84 -19.17 -22.27
C SER A 335 5.87 -20.26 -22.00
N ALA A 336 6.89 -20.39 -22.84
CA ALA A 336 8.02 -21.30 -22.64
C ALA A 336 8.86 -20.95 -21.39
N MET A 337 8.95 -19.66 -21.03
CA MET A 337 9.73 -19.20 -19.88
C MET A 337 8.89 -19.05 -18.60
N VAL A 338 7.62 -18.68 -18.77
CA VAL A 338 6.63 -18.43 -17.72
C VAL A 338 5.34 -19.15 -18.13
N PRO A 339 5.10 -20.39 -17.69
CA PRO A 339 3.88 -21.12 -18.05
C PRO A 339 2.60 -20.41 -17.57
N GLU A 340 1.53 -20.52 -18.35
CA GLU A 340 0.19 -20.06 -17.95
C GLU A 340 -0.41 -21.04 -16.92
N GLU A 341 -0.20 -20.75 -15.64
CA GLU A 341 -0.67 -21.57 -14.51
C GLU A 341 -1.30 -20.67 -13.43
N ASN A 342 -2.18 -21.23 -12.60
CA ASN A 342 -2.81 -20.53 -11.46
C ASN A 342 -3.48 -19.19 -11.82
N GLY A 343 -4.12 -19.12 -13.00
CA GLY A 343 -4.83 -17.93 -13.47
C GLY A 343 -3.99 -16.93 -14.27
N LEU A 344 -2.66 -17.09 -14.28
CA LEU A 344 -1.77 -16.26 -15.09
C LEU A 344 -1.97 -16.55 -16.59
N ARG A 345 -2.20 -15.51 -17.38
CA ARG A 345 -2.40 -15.60 -18.83
C ARG A 345 -1.53 -14.59 -19.57
N HIS A 346 -0.95 -15.00 -20.69
CA HIS A 346 -0.23 -14.07 -21.57
C HIS A 346 -1.19 -13.51 -22.60
N VAL A 347 -1.75 -12.35 -22.25
CA VAL A 347 -2.58 -11.56 -23.17
C VAL A 347 -1.82 -10.33 -23.60
N LYS A 348 -2.17 -9.80 -24.78
CA LYS A 348 -1.75 -8.45 -25.14
C LYS A 348 -2.56 -7.49 -24.26
N PRO A 349 -1.95 -6.77 -23.32
CA PRO A 349 -2.67 -5.91 -22.39
C PRO A 349 -3.36 -4.76 -23.14
N SER A 350 -4.52 -4.36 -22.63
CA SER A 350 -5.25 -3.20 -23.16
C SER A 350 -4.54 -1.90 -22.78
N PHE A 351 -4.48 -0.94 -23.72
CA PHE A 351 -4.02 0.41 -23.40
C PHE A 351 -5.09 1.24 -22.69
N TYR A 352 -6.34 0.79 -22.70
CA TYR A 352 -7.47 1.46 -22.04
C TYR A 352 -7.24 1.64 -20.54
N SER A 353 -6.76 0.60 -19.84
CA SER A 353 -6.54 0.64 -18.39
C SER A 353 -5.42 1.61 -17.99
N THR A 354 -4.57 2.01 -18.93
CA THR A 354 -3.38 2.84 -18.69
C THR A 354 -3.49 4.24 -19.30
N ARG A 355 -4.66 4.62 -19.83
CA ARG A 355 -4.91 5.96 -20.37
C ARG A 355 -4.77 7.04 -19.30
N LEU A 356 -4.25 8.21 -19.70
CA LEU A 356 -3.91 9.30 -18.79
C LEU A 356 -5.10 9.76 -17.94
N SER A 357 -6.32 9.81 -18.49
CA SER A 357 -7.52 10.29 -17.79
C SER A 357 -7.83 9.52 -16.51
N HIS A 358 -7.45 8.24 -16.42
CA HIS A 358 -7.59 7.45 -15.19
C HIS A 358 -6.62 7.87 -14.09
N TRP A 359 -5.44 8.35 -14.48
CA TRP A 359 -4.28 8.46 -13.60
C TRP A 359 -3.81 9.90 -13.37
N LEU A 360 -4.32 10.87 -14.16
CA LEU A 360 -3.86 12.25 -14.13
C LEU A 360 -3.98 12.91 -12.76
N GLU A 361 -5.07 12.66 -12.01
CA GLU A 361 -5.24 13.18 -10.65
C GLU A 361 -4.10 12.69 -9.73
N LEU A 362 -3.76 11.39 -9.79
CA LEU A 362 -2.68 10.82 -9.00
C LEU A 362 -1.31 11.37 -9.46
N ILE A 363 -1.03 11.32 -10.76
CA ILE A 363 0.22 11.83 -11.35
C ILE A 363 0.45 13.29 -10.93
N ALA A 364 -0.54 14.15 -11.16
CA ALA A 364 -0.46 15.57 -10.84
C ALA A 364 -0.24 15.81 -9.34
N SER A 365 -0.90 15.02 -8.47
CA SER A 365 -0.70 15.12 -7.02
C SER A 365 0.74 14.83 -6.59
N THR A 366 1.42 13.85 -7.22
CA THR A 366 2.82 13.54 -6.91
C THR A 366 3.80 14.60 -7.43
N GLN A 367 3.39 15.37 -8.43
CA GLN A 367 4.20 16.42 -9.06
C GLN A 367 3.91 17.82 -8.49
N GLY A 368 2.96 17.95 -7.55
CA GLY A 368 2.54 19.24 -7.02
C GLY A 368 1.78 20.10 -8.06
N VAL A 369 1.22 19.47 -9.09
CA VAL A 369 0.43 20.13 -10.13
C VAL A 369 -1.03 20.14 -9.70
N SER A 370 -1.62 21.32 -9.55
CA SER A 370 -3.01 21.49 -9.11
C SER A 370 -4.00 21.88 -10.20
N ALA A 371 -3.51 22.18 -11.41
CA ALA A 371 -4.33 22.62 -12.53
C ALA A 371 -3.75 22.13 -13.86
N TRP A 372 -4.64 21.76 -14.78
CA TRP A 372 -4.36 21.36 -16.16
C TRP A 372 -5.61 21.63 -17.00
N HIS A 373 -5.46 21.57 -18.33
CA HIS A 373 -6.58 21.74 -19.25
C HIS A 373 -6.85 20.47 -20.04
N VAL A 374 -8.12 20.20 -20.30
CA VAL A 374 -8.56 19.10 -21.15
C VAL A 374 -9.42 19.67 -22.28
N ILE A 375 -9.09 19.29 -23.50
CA ILE A 375 -9.81 19.67 -24.72
C ILE A 375 -10.35 18.38 -25.34
N GLU A 376 -11.67 18.31 -25.52
CA GLU A 376 -12.30 17.22 -26.29
C GLU A 376 -12.35 17.60 -27.76
N ILE A 377 -11.60 16.89 -28.59
CA ILE A 377 -11.55 17.11 -30.04
C ILE A 377 -12.81 16.53 -30.68
N PRO A 378 -13.64 17.34 -31.37
CA PRO A 378 -14.79 16.83 -32.09
C PRO A 378 -14.39 15.77 -33.12
N ARG A 379 -15.18 14.71 -33.26
CA ARG A 379 -14.83 13.56 -34.12
C ARG A 379 -14.57 13.95 -35.58
N TYR A 380 -15.26 14.96 -36.12
CA TYR A 380 -15.01 15.44 -37.48
C TYR A 380 -13.62 16.07 -37.61
N LEU A 381 -13.20 16.86 -36.62
CA LEU A 381 -11.86 17.47 -36.58
C LEU A 381 -10.80 16.40 -36.34
N ALA A 382 -11.07 15.42 -35.48
CA ALA A 382 -10.17 14.29 -35.26
C ALA A 382 -9.90 13.50 -36.56
N LYS A 383 -10.93 13.28 -37.38
CA LYS A 383 -10.79 12.65 -38.71
C LYS A 383 -9.95 13.50 -39.67
N GLU A 384 -10.15 14.82 -39.65
CA GLU A 384 -9.36 15.74 -40.46
C GLU A 384 -7.89 15.74 -40.03
N LEU A 385 -7.60 15.83 -38.72
CA LEU A 385 -6.24 15.74 -38.20
C LEU A 385 -5.56 14.42 -38.59
N ALA A 386 -6.29 13.30 -38.56
CA ALA A 386 -5.77 12.01 -38.99
C ALA A 386 -5.45 11.93 -40.49
N SER A 387 -6.24 12.61 -41.35
CA SER A 387 -5.99 12.64 -42.80
C SER A 387 -4.74 13.46 -43.15
N LEU A 388 -4.48 14.54 -42.40
CA LEU A 388 -3.36 15.46 -42.61
C LEU A 388 -1.99 14.84 -42.37
N TYR A 389 -1.91 13.73 -41.64
CA TYR A 389 -0.66 12.98 -41.47
C TYR A 389 -0.06 12.54 -42.80
N LEU A 390 -0.88 12.13 -43.77
CA LEU A 390 -0.40 11.75 -45.11
C LEU A 390 0.15 12.95 -45.88
N THR A 391 -0.46 14.12 -45.71
CA THR A 391 0.02 15.39 -46.30
C THR A 391 1.43 15.70 -45.78
N TRP A 392 1.63 15.58 -44.47
CA TRP A 392 2.93 15.75 -43.83
C TRP A 392 3.96 14.71 -44.32
N CYS A 393 3.62 13.41 -44.34
CA CYS A 393 4.51 12.36 -44.86
C CYS A 393 4.92 12.59 -46.32
N SER A 394 4.12 13.34 -47.09
CA SER A 394 4.45 13.75 -48.47
C SER A 394 5.47 14.89 -48.55
N GLY A 395 6.02 15.34 -47.42
CA GLY A 395 6.94 16.47 -47.33
C GLY A 395 6.26 17.83 -47.46
N ARG A 396 4.93 17.91 -47.32
CA ARG A 396 4.16 19.14 -47.44
C ARG A 396 3.67 19.60 -46.06
N GLY A 397 4.02 20.82 -45.67
CA GLY A 397 3.43 21.48 -44.51
C GLY A 397 1.99 21.93 -44.77
N LEU A 398 1.28 22.31 -43.72
CA LEU A 398 -0.03 22.94 -43.83
C LEU A 398 0.11 24.34 -44.46
N GLY A 399 -0.72 24.63 -45.46
CA GLY A 399 -0.89 25.99 -45.97
C GLY A 399 -1.65 26.87 -44.97
N ASP A 400 -1.46 28.19 -45.05
CA ASP A 400 -2.06 29.17 -44.12
C ASP A 400 -3.60 29.07 -44.10
N ASP A 401 -4.25 28.92 -45.26
CA ASP A 401 -5.71 28.79 -45.36
C ASP A 401 -6.23 27.54 -44.62
N THR A 402 -5.57 26.38 -44.81
CA THR A 402 -5.94 25.12 -44.12
C THR A 402 -5.71 25.24 -42.62
N ARG A 403 -4.65 25.94 -42.20
CA ARG A 403 -4.35 26.17 -40.78
C ARG A 403 -5.42 27.02 -40.11
N GLU A 404 -5.85 28.12 -40.74
CA GLU A 404 -6.93 28.96 -40.22
C GLU A 404 -8.28 28.22 -40.20
N GLU A 405 -8.55 27.38 -41.21
CA GLU A 405 -9.72 26.50 -41.22
C GLU A 405 -9.71 25.53 -40.01
N LEU A 406 -8.59 24.85 -39.76
CA LEU A 406 -8.44 23.96 -38.60
C LEU A 406 -8.67 24.71 -37.29
N LYS A 407 -8.05 25.88 -37.09
CA LYS A 407 -8.26 26.71 -35.88
C LYS A 407 -9.73 27.09 -35.67
N SER A 408 -10.47 27.33 -36.76
CA SER A 408 -11.89 27.65 -36.70
C SER A 408 -12.72 26.46 -36.18
N MET A 409 -12.28 25.23 -36.49
CA MET A 409 -12.92 23.97 -36.10
C MET A 409 -12.57 23.53 -34.67
N PHE A 410 -11.47 24.01 -34.09
CA PHE A 410 -11.11 23.70 -32.70
C PHE A 410 -12.17 24.22 -31.71
N PRO A 411 -12.44 23.47 -30.61
CA PRO A 411 -13.30 23.96 -29.54
C PRO A 411 -12.85 25.34 -29.05
N LYS A 412 -13.80 26.21 -28.67
CA LYS A 412 -13.45 27.53 -28.13
C LYS A 412 -13.15 27.50 -26.63
N THR A 413 -13.52 26.44 -25.93
CA THR A 413 -13.28 26.26 -24.51
C THR A 413 -12.82 24.84 -24.18
N THR A 414 -12.12 24.69 -23.05
CA THR A 414 -11.83 23.41 -22.39
C THR A 414 -13.10 22.76 -21.84
N THR A 415 -12.99 21.51 -21.37
CA THR A 415 -14.08 20.82 -20.65
C THR A 415 -14.49 21.50 -19.34
N THR A 416 -13.62 22.35 -18.79
CA THR A 416 -13.86 23.15 -17.57
C THR A 416 -14.30 24.59 -17.88
N GLY A 417 -14.49 24.95 -19.15
CA GLY A 417 -15.00 26.27 -19.57
C GLY A 417 -13.93 27.37 -19.72
N VAL A 418 -12.64 27.04 -19.69
CA VAL A 418 -11.55 28.00 -19.94
C VAL A 418 -11.44 28.23 -21.44
N LYS A 419 -11.34 29.49 -21.90
CA LYS A 419 -11.17 29.80 -23.33
C LYS A 419 -9.79 29.34 -23.81
N ILE A 420 -9.72 28.69 -24.98
CA ILE A 420 -8.46 28.14 -25.49
C ILE A 420 -7.42 29.24 -25.74
N ASP A 421 -7.82 30.39 -26.29
CA ASP A 421 -6.91 31.52 -26.55
C ASP A 421 -6.30 32.10 -25.26
N ASP A 422 -6.96 31.89 -24.11
CA ASP A 422 -6.46 32.36 -22.81
C ASP A 422 -5.42 31.42 -22.19
N ILE A 423 -5.33 30.16 -22.63
CA ILE A 423 -4.40 29.15 -22.08
C ILE A 423 -2.94 29.49 -22.40
N PHE A 424 -2.72 30.12 -23.55
CA PHE A 424 -1.40 30.28 -24.17
C PHE A 424 -0.73 31.63 -23.87
N GLN A 425 -1.24 32.39 -22.89
CA GLN A 425 -0.78 33.76 -22.57
C GLN A 425 0.54 33.78 -21.77
N GLY A 426 1.59 33.17 -22.31
CA GLY A 426 2.95 33.15 -21.72
C GLY A 426 3.29 31.88 -20.92
N ASP A 427 2.33 30.97 -20.76
CA ASP A 427 2.53 29.68 -20.12
C ASP A 427 2.99 28.60 -21.11
N LYS A 428 3.81 27.68 -20.61
CA LYS A 428 4.35 26.54 -21.35
C LYS A 428 3.63 25.27 -20.94
N TRP A 429 3.21 24.47 -21.91
CA TRP A 429 2.40 23.29 -21.66
C TRP A 429 3.02 22.01 -22.23
N PHE A 430 2.96 20.92 -21.46
CA PHE A 430 3.22 19.58 -21.94
C PHE A 430 1.95 18.98 -22.54
N LEU A 431 2.03 18.55 -23.81
CA LEU A 431 0.92 17.95 -24.53
C LEU A 431 0.87 16.42 -24.34
N ARG A 432 -0.32 15.92 -24.00
CA ARG A 432 -0.66 14.49 -24.16
C ARG A 432 -1.98 14.28 -24.87
N VAL A 433 -2.05 13.18 -25.60
CA VAL A 433 -3.31 12.51 -25.94
C VAL A 433 -3.54 11.42 -24.89
N ASP A 434 -4.79 11.05 -24.62
CA ASP A 434 -5.14 10.12 -23.52
C ASP A 434 -4.28 8.84 -23.53
N TYR A 435 -4.07 8.25 -24.70
CA TYR A 435 -3.30 6.99 -24.87
C TYR A 435 -1.81 7.18 -25.12
N CYS A 436 -1.33 8.39 -25.46
CA CYS A 436 0.10 8.58 -25.74
C CYS A 436 0.63 10.00 -25.51
N SER A 437 1.95 10.11 -25.34
CA SER A 437 2.67 11.38 -25.52
C SER A 437 3.11 11.54 -26.98
N ALA A 438 2.80 12.70 -27.57
CA ALA A 438 3.10 13.08 -28.95
C ALA A 438 4.59 13.47 -29.17
N LYS A 439 5.50 12.79 -28.47
CA LYS A 439 6.93 13.14 -28.40
C LYS A 439 7.73 12.89 -29.68
N ASP A 440 7.14 12.19 -30.64
CA ASP A 440 7.67 11.87 -31.97
C ASP A 440 7.29 12.90 -33.04
N SER A 441 6.60 13.98 -32.67
CA SER A 441 6.29 15.10 -33.57
C SER A 441 7.56 15.78 -34.11
N GLU A 442 7.52 16.22 -35.37
CA GLU A 442 8.57 16.99 -36.03
C GLU A 442 8.73 18.42 -35.50
N ALA A 443 7.71 18.97 -34.84
CA ALA A 443 7.69 20.34 -34.31
C ALA A 443 8.63 20.57 -33.09
N GLY A 444 9.53 19.62 -32.79
CA GLY A 444 10.50 19.72 -31.70
C GLY A 444 9.90 19.52 -30.30
N HIS A 445 10.60 20.01 -29.28
CA HIS A 445 10.35 19.77 -27.84
C HIS A 445 8.86 19.77 -27.46
N SER A 446 8.51 19.02 -26.41
CA SER A 446 7.14 18.75 -25.94
C SER A 446 6.34 19.97 -25.39
N VAL A 447 6.72 21.20 -25.75
CA VAL A 447 6.28 22.47 -25.14
C VAL A 447 5.30 23.24 -26.03
N VAL A 448 4.02 23.27 -25.69
CA VAL A 448 2.98 24.03 -26.39
C VAL A 448 2.85 25.43 -25.80
N GLU A 449 2.97 26.44 -26.66
CA GLU A 449 2.84 27.87 -26.35
C GLU A 449 1.76 28.53 -27.23
N SER A 450 1.18 27.82 -28.19
CA SER A 450 0.09 28.32 -29.03
C SER A 450 -0.83 27.20 -29.55
N LEU A 451 -2.01 27.60 -30.06
CA LEU A 451 -2.90 26.67 -30.78
C LEU A 451 -2.26 26.13 -32.07
N ASP A 452 -1.43 26.93 -32.72
CA ASP A 452 -0.67 26.49 -33.89
C ASP A 452 0.27 25.35 -33.54
N ASP A 453 1.04 25.50 -32.46
CA ASP A 453 1.93 24.44 -32.04
C ASP A 453 1.13 23.19 -31.65
N LEU A 454 -0.01 23.35 -30.98
CA LEU A 454 -0.87 22.22 -30.61
C LEU A 454 -1.29 21.45 -31.86
N ILE A 455 -1.77 22.14 -32.89
CA ILE A 455 -2.14 21.54 -34.18
C ILE A 455 -0.93 20.82 -34.77
N ASP A 456 0.22 21.50 -34.89
CA ASP A 456 1.44 20.94 -35.45
C ASP A 456 1.87 19.66 -34.72
N ARG A 457 1.76 19.60 -33.38
CA ARG A 457 2.07 18.37 -32.64
C ARG A 457 1.12 17.22 -32.95
N LEU A 458 -0.18 17.51 -33.10
CA LEU A 458 -1.17 16.46 -33.28
C LEU A 458 -1.04 15.79 -34.64
N TYR A 459 -0.93 16.54 -35.75
CA TYR A 459 -0.89 15.92 -37.09
C TYR A 459 0.49 15.43 -37.54
N THR A 460 1.58 15.86 -36.89
CA THR A 460 2.94 15.39 -37.21
C THR A 460 3.43 14.26 -36.29
N SER A 461 2.68 13.89 -35.26
CA SER A 461 3.00 12.75 -34.39
C SER A 461 2.27 11.49 -34.85
N MET A 462 3.03 10.48 -35.28
CA MET A 462 2.47 9.18 -35.65
C MET A 462 1.74 8.53 -34.46
N ARG A 463 2.29 8.67 -33.24
CA ARG A 463 1.64 8.17 -32.02
C ARG A 463 0.30 8.84 -31.75
N ALA A 464 0.24 10.17 -31.84
CA ALA A 464 -0.98 10.93 -31.60
C ALA A 464 -2.06 10.57 -32.63
N ILE A 465 -1.69 10.49 -33.91
CA ILE A 465 -2.61 10.12 -34.97
C ILE A 465 -3.10 8.69 -34.83
N ARG A 466 -2.23 7.74 -34.48
CA ARG A 466 -2.66 6.36 -34.23
C ARG A 466 -3.64 6.30 -33.06
N ALA A 467 -3.35 6.97 -31.97
CA ALA A 467 -4.26 7.03 -30.81
C ALA A 467 -5.61 7.67 -31.15
N ILE A 468 -5.63 8.73 -31.96
CA ILE A 468 -6.87 9.35 -32.44
C ILE A 468 -7.65 8.37 -33.31
N ALA A 469 -6.99 7.69 -34.25
CA ALA A 469 -7.63 6.70 -35.13
C ALA A 469 -8.23 5.54 -34.33
N ASP A 470 -7.48 5.00 -33.36
CA ASP A 470 -7.94 3.92 -32.47
C ASP A 470 -9.22 4.33 -31.72
N ILE A 471 -9.26 5.52 -31.10
CA ILE A 471 -10.47 6.04 -30.43
C ILE A 471 -11.66 6.15 -31.41
N LEU A 472 -11.41 6.63 -32.63
CA LEU A 472 -12.46 6.81 -33.63
C LEU A 472 -13.03 5.46 -34.12
N GLU A 473 -12.22 4.41 -34.16
CA GLU A 473 -12.60 3.05 -34.56
C GLU A 473 -13.27 2.26 -33.42
N GLU A 474 -12.77 2.37 -32.19
CA GLU A 474 -13.21 1.57 -31.03
C GLU A 474 -14.57 2.04 -30.47
N ASP A 475 -14.79 3.35 -30.35
CA ASP A 475 -16.03 3.91 -29.81
C ASP A 475 -16.64 4.94 -30.79
N PRO A 476 -17.90 4.76 -31.24
CA PRO A 476 -18.54 5.65 -32.20
C PRO A 476 -18.91 7.04 -31.62
N HIS A 477 -18.90 7.19 -30.29
CA HIS A 477 -19.33 8.37 -29.55
C HIS A 477 -18.18 9.07 -28.82
N GLU A 478 -17.11 8.37 -28.45
CA GLU A 478 -15.98 8.96 -27.74
C GLU A 478 -15.27 10.03 -28.58
N LYS A 479 -14.89 11.13 -27.92
CA LYS A 479 -14.10 12.21 -28.49
C LYS A 479 -12.67 12.09 -27.99
N PRO A 480 -11.65 12.14 -28.87
CA PRO A 480 -10.26 12.18 -28.45
C PRO A 480 -9.99 13.34 -27.49
N LYS A 481 -9.31 13.06 -26.38
CA LYS A 481 -8.96 14.06 -25.37
C LYS A 481 -7.50 14.47 -25.52
N VAL A 482 -7.29 15.78 -25.47
CA VAL A 482 -5.98 16.42 -25.41
C VAL A 482 -5.81 17.06 -24.05
N PHE A 483 -4.69 16.74 -23.39
CA PHE A 483 -4.33 17.22 -22.07
C PHE A 483 -3.17 18.21 -22.21
N LEU A 484 -3.33 19.38 -21.62
CA LEU A 484 -2.29 20.38 -21.46
C LEU A 484 -1.94 20.46 -19.97
N ILE A 485 -0.77 19.92 -19.63
CA ILE A 485 -0.24 19.85 -18.26
C ILE A 485 0.87 20.90 -18.15
N PRO A 486 1.00 21.67 -17.06
CA PRO A 486 2.06 22.67 -16.93
C PRO A 486 3.45 22.08 -17.23
N PHE A 487 4.20 22.73 -18.12
CA PHE A 487 5.50 22.22 -18.54
C PHE A 487 6.55 22.42 -17.44
N ASN A 488 7.09 21.31 -16.92
CA ASN A 488 8.15 21.35 -15.93
C ASN A 488 9.53 21.34 -16.60
N THR A 489 10.17 22.51 -16.69
CA THR A 489 11.52 22.67 -17.25
C THR A 489 12.62 21.97 -16.44
N ALA A 490 12.37 21.66 -15.16
CA ALA A 490 13.31 20.97 -14.28
C ALA A 490 13.23 19.43 -14.41
N MET A 491 12.31 18.90 -15.23
CA MET A 491 12.16 17.47 -15.45
C MET A 491 13.34 16.91 -16.26
N ASP A 492 14.17 16.09 -15.63
CA ASP A 492 15.33 15.45 -16.25
C ASP A 492 15.05 13.98 -16.56
N ARG A 493 14.75 13.69 -17.83
CA ARG A 493 14.44 12.33 -18.33
C ARG A 493 15.58 11.32 -18.13
N SER A 494 16.82 11.76 -17.91
CA SER A 494 17.93 10.85 -17.62
C SER A 494 17.77 10.15 -16.26
N ARG A 495 16.94 10.72 -15.37
CA ARG A 495 16.68 10.24 -14.00
C ARG A 495 15.36 9.49 -13.85
N GLU A 496 14.73 9.18 -14.96
CA GLU A 496 13.49 8.43 -15.03
C GLU A 496 13.79 6.93 -14.93
N CYS A 497 12.96 6.21 -14.18
CA CYS A 497 13.06 4.78 -13.96
C CYS A 497 11.72 4.11 -14.21
N ARG A 498 11.73 2.99 -14.92
CA ARG A 498 10.58 2.12 -15.10
C ARG A 498 10.50 1.09 -13.99
N VAL A 499 9.33 0.96 -13.39
CA VAL A 499 9.01 0.02 -12.32
C VAL A 499 8.09 -1.07 -12.87
N PHE A 500 8.40 -2.33 -12.57
CA PHE A 500 7.66 -3.50 -13.05
C PHE A 500 6.81 -4.11 -11.94
N CYS A 501 5.51 -4.25 -12.19
CA CYS A 501 4.52 -4.78 -11.26
C CYS A 501 3.79 -5.96 -11.91
N PRO A 502 4.21 -7.21 -11.65
CA PRO A 502 3.70 -8.35 -12.37
C PRO A 502 2.26 -8.71 -11.98
N PRO A 503 1.54 -9.41 -12.89
CA PRO A 503 0.23 -10.01 -12.64
C PRO A 503 0.12 -10.72 -11.30
N HIS A 504 -1.01 -10.57 -10.60
CA HIS A 504 -1.38 -11.36 -9.42
C HIS A 504 -0.40 -11.36 -8.23
N LYS A 505 0.58 -10.45 -8.20
CA LYS A 505 1.60 -10.41 -7.13
C LYS A 505 1.56 -9.13 -6.29
N ASN A 506 0.80 -8.11 -6.70
CA ASN A 506 0.63 -6.83 -5.99
C ASN A 506 1.94 -6.29 -5.38
N ARG A 507 3.04 -6.35 -6.14
CA ARG A 507 4.38 -5.95 -5.67
C ARG A 507 5.25 -5.45 -6.82
N VAL A 508 6.34 -4.76 -6.48
CA VAL A 508 7.42 -4.45 -7.43
C VAL A 508 8.33 -5.68 -7.61
N SER A 509 8.69 -6.00 -8.85
CA SER A 509 9.60 -7.11 -9.20
C SER A 509 10.96 -6.64 -9.74
N ALA A 510 10.98 -5.50 -10.43
CA ALA A 510 12.19 -4.93 -11.00
C ALA A 510 12.07 -3.43 -11.20
N ILE A 511 13.20 -2.74 -11.29
CA ILE A 511 13.28 -1.33 -11.70
C ILE A 511 14.43 -1.16 -12.68
N SER A 512 14.20 -0.41 -13.75
CA SER A 512 15.18 -0.14 -14.79
C SER A 512 15.32 1.35 -15.04
N GLN A 513 16.53 1.86 -15.23
CA GLN A 513 16.73 3.16 -15.85
C GLN A 513 15.94 3.24 -17.17
N TYR A 514 15.06 4.23 -17.30
CA TYR A 514 14.21 4.36 -18.46
C TYR A 514 15.01 4.82 -19.69
N ARG A 515 15.83 5.88 -19.55
CA ARG A 515 16.69 6.39 -20.62
C ARG A 515 18.04 5.68 -20.65
N TRP A 516 18.02 4.37 -20.89
CA TRP A 516 19.19 3.50 -20.88
C TRP A 516 20.18 3.71 -22.04
N THR A 517 19.86 4.58 -23.00
CA THR A 517 20.76 5.01 -24.09
C THR A 517 21.69 6.15 -23.70
N GLU A 518 21.62 6.61 -22.44
CA GLU A 518 22.53 7.57 -21.82
C GLU A 518 22.98 7.04 -20.46
N PRO A 519 24.17 7.42 -19.97
CA PRO A 519 24.60 7.02 -18.63
C PRO A 519 23.70 7.68 -17.57
N PHE A 520 23.35 6.90 -16.56
CA PHE A 520 22.71 7.40 -15.36
C PHE A 520 23.72 8.20 -14.54
N THR A 521 23.33 9.38 -14.11
CA THR A 521 24.24 10.30 -13.42
C THR A 521 24.51 9.86 -11.98
N PHE A 522 25.54 9.04 -11.75
CA PHE A 522 26.09 8.80 -10.42
C PHE A 522 27.43 9.52 -10.24
N ARG A 523 27.71 10.00 -9.03
CA ARG A 523 29.02 10.58 -8.70
C ARG A 523 30.03 9.51 -8.24
N ASP A 524 29.57 8.47 -7.54
CA ASP A 524 30.35 7.35 -6.99
C ASP A 524 29.47 6.08 -6.80
N ALA A 525 30.08 4.89 -6.65
CA ALA A 525 29.37 3.59 -6.58
C ALA A 525 28.55 3.36 -5.29
N GLU A 526 29.02 3.82 -4.13
CA GLU A 526 28.30 3.67 -2.85
C GLU A 526 27.05 4.58 -2.79
N PRO A 527 27.10 5.87 -3.18
CA PRO A 527 25.90 6.70 -3.36
C PRO A 527 24.90 6.14 -4.36
N ALA A 528 25.37 5.46 -5.41
CA ALA A 528 24.50 4.83 -6.40
C ALA A 528 23.62 3.73 -5.80
N GLN A 529 24.18 2.92 -4.89
CA GLN A 529 23.45 1.89 -4.16
C GLN A 529 22.35 2.50 -3.27
N GLN A 530 22.68 3.58 -2.57
CA GLN A 530 21.73 4.26 -1.68
C GLN A 530 20.60 4.93 -2.48
N GLU A 531 20.93 5.65 -3.55
CA GLU A 531 19.92 6.30 -4.39
C GLU A 531 19.02 5.27 -5.08
N ALA A 532 19.57 4.13 -5.51
CA ALA A 532 18.79 3.00 -6.00
C ALA A 532 17.80 2.47 -4.95
N GLN A 533 18.23 2.34 -3.69
CA GLN A 533 17.38 1.91 -2.59
C GLN A 533 16.28 2.93 -2.26
N ASP A 534 16.58 4.22 -2.36
CA ASP A 534 15.60 5.31 -2.18
C ASP A 534 14.55 5.27 -3.30
N ILE A 535 14.98 5.05 -4.55
CA ILE A 535 14.11 4.85 -5.71
C ILE A 535 13.17 3.67 -5.49
N TYR A 536 13.70 2.52 -5.06
CA TYR A 536 12.88 1.35 -4.76
C TYR A 536 11.85 1.62 -3.65
N SER A 537 12.28 2.25 -2.55
CA SER A 537 11.40 2.53 -1.41
C SER A 537 10.24 3.45 -1.81
N ALA A 538 10.52 4.51 -2.59
CA ALA A 538 9.48 5.39 -3.08
C ALA A 538 8.59 4.74 -4.16
N ALA A 539 9.16 3.90 -5.02
CA ALA A 539 8.39 3.13 -6.00
C ALA A 539 7.37 2.21 -5.31
N CYS A 540 7.74 1.58 -4.19
CA CYS A 540 6.79 0.79 -3.39
C CYS A 540 5.64 1.65 -2.83
N VAL A 541 5.92 2.87 -2.38
CA VAL A 541 4.88 3.81 -1.90
C VAL A 541 3.95 4.22 -3.05
N ILE A 542 4.51 4.59 -4.20
CA ILE A 542 3.73 4.97 -5.39
C ILE A 542 2.89 3.79 -5.87
N HIS A 543 3.44 2.58 -5.90
CA HIS A 543 2.70 1.36 -6.24
C HIS A 543 1.45 1.19 -5.36
N SER A 544 1.57 1.36 -4.04
CA SER A 544 0.41 1.32 -3.13
C SER A 544 -0.61 2.42 -3.45
N GLN A 545 -0.15 3.63 -3.76
CA GLN A 545 -1.04 4.73 -4.16
C GLN A 545 -1.78 4.45 -5.48
N ILE A 546 -1.12 3.79 -6.44
CA ILE A 546 -1.75 3.38 -7.71
C ILE A 546 -2.88 2.39 -7.44
N LEU A 547 -2.64 1.36 -6.62
CA LEU A 547 -3.68 0.39 -6.26
C LEU A 547 -4.85 1.04 -5.52
N GLU A 548 -4.56 1.92 -4.56
CA GLU A 548 -5.57 2.68 -3.81
C GLU A 548 -6.38 3.62 -4.71
N HIS A 549 -5.73 4.25 -5.70
CA HIS A 549 -6.38 5.09 -6.69
C HIS A 549 -7.25 4.28 -7.65
N ALA A 550 -6.74 3.14 -8.14
CA ALA A 550 -7.50 2.21 -8.97
C ALA A 550 -8.82 1.82 -8.31
N GLU A 551 -8.77 1.47 -7.03
CA GLU A 551 -9.92 1.06 -6.22
C GLU A 551 -11.01 2.14 -6.12
N ARG A 552 -10.60 3.41 -6.03
CA ARG A 552 -11.50 4.52 -5.67
C ARG A 552 -11.96 5.38 -6.84
N LYS A 553 -11.14 5.47 -7.88
CA LYS A 553 -11.22 6.53 -8.89
C LYS A 553 -11.29 6.01 -10.33
N THR A 554 -11.06 4.72 -10.55
CA THR A 554 -11.14 4.11 -11.89
C THR A 554 -12.37 3.21 -12.01
N ASP A 555 -12.74 2.90 -13.25
CA ASP A 555 -13.79 1.93 -13.53
C ASP A 555 -13.33 0.48 -13.21
N VAL A 556 -14.31 -0.43 -13.11
CA VAL A 556 -14.07 -1.83 -12.71
C VAL A 556 -13.15 -2.56 -13.69
N GLU A 557 -13.24 -2.27 -14.99
CA GLU A 557 -12.42 -2.91 -16.01
C GLU A 557 -10.96 -2.48 -15.87
N THR A 558 -10.71 -1.19 -15.67
CA THR A 558 -9.38 -0.64 -15.41
C THR A 558 -8.75 -1.26 -14.16
N ARG A 559 -9.47 -1.27 -13.03
CA ARG A 559 -9.00 -1.90 -11.79
C ARG A 559 -8.63 -3.36 -12.01
N LYS A 560 -9.51 -4.12 -12.66
CA LYS A 560 -9.31 -5.54 -12.91
C LYS A 560 -8.11 -5.78 -13.82
N SER A 561 -7.97 -5.03 -14.90
CA SER A 561 -6.83 -5.16 -15.82
C SER A 561 -5.50 -4.89 -15.12
N ILE A 562 -5.40 -3.85 -14.29
CA ILE A 562 -4.17 -3.56 -13.52
C ILE A 562 -3.80 -4.68 -12.54
N GLN A 563 -4.80 -5.36 -11.95
CA GLN A 563 -4.56 -6.48 -11.01
C GLN A 563 -4.25 -7.80 -11.72
N ASP A 564 -4.99 -8.10 -12.80
CA ASP A 564 -4.93 -9.37 -13.53
C ASP A 564 -3.79 -9.41 -14.55
N ASP A 565 -3.59 -8.33 -15.29
CA ASP A 565 -2.59 -8.26 -16.38
C ASP A 565 -1.24 -7.69 -15.89
N GLY A 566 -1.21 -7.16 -14.67
CA GLY A 566 -0.10 -6.38 -14.15
C GLY A 566 0.06 -5.04 -14.89
N PHE A 567 1.04 -4.27 -14.46
CA PHE A 567 1.32 -2.96 -15.04
C PHE A 567 2.79 -2.57 -14.84
N THR A 568 3.22 -1.55 -15.55
CA THR A 568 4.47 -0.86 -15.29
C THR A 568 4.16 0.60 -15.02
N PHE A 569 5.04 1.30 -14.32
CA PHE A 569 4.91 2.74 -14.16
C PHE A 569 6.28 3.39 -14.13
N ASP A 570 6.35 4.62 -14.62
CA ASP A 570 7.58 5.37 -14.70
C ASP A 570 7.63 6.38 -13.54
N VAL A 571 8.76 6.43 -12.86
CA VAL A 571 9.04 7.36 -11.77
C VAL A 571 10.23 8.25 -12.10
N LEU A 572 10.17 9.49 -11.65
CA LEU A 572 11.25 10.46 -11.80
C LEU A 572 11.87 10.77 -10.44
N LYS A 573 13.19 10.61 -10.32
CA LYS A 573 13.94 11.15 -9.19
C LYS A 573 14.46 12.55 -9.54
N PRO A 574 13.88 13.64 -9.03
CA PRO A 574 14.44 14.97 -9.26
C PRO A 574 15.75 15.18 -8.50
N ALA A 575 16.53 16.18 -8.93
CA ALA A 575 17.77 16.58 -8.25
C ALA A 575 17.57 16.99 -6.79
N SER A 576 16.41 17.55 -6.48
CA SER A 576 15.96 17.87 -5.14
C SER A 576 14.46 17.60 -5.06
N GLY A 577 13.99 17.09 -3.92
CA GLY A 577 12.59 16.77 -3.69
C GLY A 577 12.27 15.28 -3.83
N ASP A 578 10.99 14.99 -3.65
CA ASP A 578 10.43 13.64 -3.60
C ASP A 578 10.33 13.02 -5.00
N ILE A 579 10.34 11.69 -5.06
CA ILE A 579 10.14 10.94 -6.30
C ILE A 579 8.70 11.11 -6.79
N GLN A 580 8.55 11.29 -8.09
CA GLN A 580 7.29 11.64 -8.74
C GLN A 580 6.82 10.52 -9.66
N LEU A 581 5.52 10.25 -9.72
CA LEU A 581 4.93 9.38 -10.72
C LEU A 581 4.84 10.15 -12.05
N VAL A 582 5.27 9.52 -13.15
CA VAL A 582 5.28 10.13 -14.50
C VAL A 582 4.15 9.58 -15.34
N GLU A 583 4.07 8.26 -15.46
CA GLU A 583 3.14 7.57 -16.34
C GLU A 583 2.86 6.15 -15.81
N ILE A 584 1.70 5.61 -16.14
CA ILE A 584 1.36 4.19 -15.97
C ILE A 584 1.25 3.58 -17.37
N ASN A 585 1.80 2.39 -17.52
CA ASN A 585 1.97 1.71 -18.79
C ASN A 585 1.55 0.23 -18.65
N PRO A 586 1.16 -0.44 -19.74
CA PRO A 586 0.83 -1.86 -19.69
C PRO A 586 2.06 -2.72 -19.36
N PHE A 587 1.83 -3.94 -18.89
CA PHE A 587 2.87 -4.93 -18.58
C PHE A 587 2.89 -6.06 -19.61
N GLY A 588 4.08 -6.58 -19.90
CA GLY A 588 4.23 -7.89 -20.54
C GLY A 588 4.98 -7.85 -21.87
N ALA A 589 5.57 -8.99 -22.21
CA ALA A 589 6.44 -9.19 -23.38
C ALA A 589 5.72 -9.03 -24.73
N MET A 590 4.40 -9.21 -24.74
CA MET A 590 3.54 -9.05 -25.91
C MET A 590 3.02 -7.60 -26.07
N SER A 591 3.35 -6.71 -25.13
CA SER A 591 3.02 -5.29 -25.23
C SER A 591 4.14 -4.52 -25.91
N GLY A 592 3.83 -3.32 -26.43
CA GLY A 592 4.85 -2.39 -26.90
C GLY A 592 5.64 -1.72 -25.77
N CYS A 593 5.41 -2.13 -24.51
CA CYS A 593 6.09 -1.57 -23.36
C CYS A 593 7.54 -2.08 -23.30
N GLY A 594 8.50 -1.17 -23.50
CA GLY A 594 9.92 -1.49 -23.45
C GLY A 594 10.36 -1.98 -22.06
N SER A 595 11.21 -3.00 -22.05
CA SER A 595 11.83 -3.59 -20.85
C SER A 595 13.14 -2.90 -20.43
N CYS A 596 13.60 -1.88 -21.17
CA CYS A 596 14.78 -1.05 -20.86
C CYS A 596 16.04 -1.91 -20.70
N LEU A 597 16.70 -1.90 -19.53
CA LEU A 597 17.90 -2.73 -19.28
C LEU A 597 17.57 -4.20 -18.95
N PHE A 598 16.31 -4.61 -19.02
CA PHE A 598 15.90 -6.00 -18.98
C PHE A 598 15.54 -6.51 -20.37
N GLN A 599 15.52 -7.84 -20.51
CA GLN A 599 15.04 -8.52 -21.71
C GLN A 599 13.84 -9.40 -21.32
N TRP A 600 12.74 -9.31 -22.06
CA TRP A 600 11.45 -9.88 -21.64
C TRP A 600 11.42 -11.41 -21.46
N ILE A 601 12.20 -12.15 -22.24
CA ILE A 601 12.29 -13.63 -22.25
C ILE A 601 13.36 -14.13 -21.27
N ARG A 602 14.58 -13.63 -21.38
CA ARG A 602 15.73 -13.99 -20.53
C ARG A 602 15.52 -13.59 -19.08
N ASP A 603 14.94 -12.41 -18.85
CA ASP A 603 14.61 -11.91 -17.52
C ASP A 603 13.15 -12.20 -17.13
N ALA A 604 12.39 -12.98 -17.91
CA ALA A 604 10.96 -13.23 -17.72
C ALA A 604 10.60 -13.61 -16.28
N LYS A 605 11.29 -14.61 -15.71
CA LYS A 605 11.02 -15.07 -14.34
C LYS A 605 11.21 -13.98 -13.29
N LEU A 606 12.13 -13.05 -13.52
CA LEU A 606 12.31 -11.89 -12.64
C LEU A 606 11.14 -10.91 -12.84
N LEU A 607 10.89 -10.48 -14.09
CA LEU A 607 9.89 -9.46 -14.40
C LEU A 607 8.48 -9.89 -13.98
N TYR A 608 8.13 -11.17 -14.20
CA TYR A 608 6.86 -11.79 -13.78
C TYR A 608 6.81 -12.15 -12.28
N GLY A 609 7.81 -11.75 -11.48
CA GLY A 609 7.78 -11.94 -10.04
C GLY A 609 7.85 -13.40 -9.58
N LEU A 610 8.42 -14.29 -10.41
CA LEU A 610 8.71 -15.68 -10.06
C LEU A 610 10.06 -15.83 -9.33
N LYS A 611 10.81 -14.74 -9.16
CA LYS A 611 11.97 -14.66 -8.26
C LYS A 611 11.60 -13.86 -7.01
N GLU A 612 12.14 -14.29 -5.86
CA GLU A 612 11.95 -13.60 -4.57
C GLU A 612 12.74 -12.28 -4.47
N GLN A 613 13.81 -12.13 -5.25
CA GLN A 613 14.63 -10.92 -5.29
C GLN A 613 14.01 -9.83 -6.19
N VAL A 614 14.28 -8.57 -5.87
CA VAL A 614 14.02 -7.43 -6.77
C VAL A 614 15.34 -6.97 -7.35
N GLU A 615 15.38 -6.73 -8.65
CA GLU A 615 16.59 -6.26 -9.31
C GLU A 615 16.40 -4.85 -9.87
N LEU A 616 17.38 -4.00 -9.58
CA LEU A 616 17.51 -2.63 -10.07
C LEU A 616 18.65 -2.59 -11.08
N ARG A 617 18.42 -2.10 -12.29
CA ARG A 617 19.46 -1.95 -13.32
C ARG A 617 19.64 -0.49 -13.72
N PHE A 618 20.88 -0.02 -13.66
CA PHE A 618 21.29 1.30 -14.14
C PHE A 618 22.54 1.15 -15.02
N ALA A 619 22.59 1.90 -16.12
CA ALA A 619 23.78 1.99 -16.96
C ALA A 619 24.61 3.19 -16.51
N VAL A 620 25.89 2.99 -16.16
CA VAL A 620 26.72 3.99 -15.49
C VAL A 620 28.04 4.25 -16.19
#